data_AF-A0A1S2KBN0-F1
#
_entry.id   AF-A0A1S2KBN0-F1
#
_cell.length_a   1.000
_cell.length_b   1.000
_cell.length_c   1.000
_cell.angle_alpha   90.00
_cell.angle_beta   90.00
_cell.angle_gamma   90.00
#
_symmetry.space_group_name_H-M   'P 1'
#
loop_
_entity.id
_entity.type
_entity.pdbx_description
1 polymer ?
#
loop_
_entity_poly.entity_id
_entity_poly.type
_entity_poly.pdbx_seq_one_letter_code
_entity_poly.pdbx_strand_id
1 'polypeptide(L)'
;MRTRIARVLAATASLTALAVGAWATPAAADDAKEGRVLVVMADFSDRAHPDPAVMRANAVDKYFGAGESLNTYFSQVSRGRFTFVPAVKEKVLGPLTLRQKAGCTDLRGIREDIEAQVTAKGLERKRDWDNLSIILPRLGCYWSGMGSIGGRYTWLNTGNNDVSETTIRHEFGHNIGFGHQVRFTCKNGNLVDCGERAAVAGRSPMGGNGEAGLSANQLIRMGWLETAEHRRVTGSGTFSLKPLYGSQKGTRALEIPMGNKESLLLEYRRPSGSLDKDFDSVFAYRVTDGNYHTAVPIVLSTTGRHAGIITLQDNASKVTMKVTGRTADAATVTVSLDGKAPAAGAAPSVAVAPEETAEGVAALEVTDPAVPTSPTDLDESGTDSAHEHGTQGEAGQGATPSSTEIPSAKAGSAMGLPGRNLASTGSDGTVLTLTAVGGTVLLLGGAFAGTRYTRSRRRASQGH
;
A
#
# COMPACT_ATOMS: atom_id res chain seq x y z
N MET A 1 73.31 -17.42 -65.09
CA MET A 1 72.82 -16.12 -65.63
C MET A 1 71.29 -16.20 -65.71
N ARG A 2 70.57 -15.17 -65.21
CA ARG A 2 69.09 -14.96 -65.18
C ARG A 2 68.30 -15.74 -64.09
N THR A 3 68.04 -15.11 -62.93
CA THR A 3 66.84 -14.31 -62.51
C THR A 3 65.58 -15.13 -62.20
N ARG A 4 65.06 -15.04 -60.97
CA ARG A 4 63.82 -14.30 -60.64
C ARG A 4 63.61 -14.15 -59.13
N ILE A 5 63.16 -12.95 -58.79
CA ILE A 5 62.75 -12.40 -57.50
C ILE A 5 61.30 -12.84 -57.22
N ALA A 6 60.98 -13.19 -55.97
CA ALA A 6 59.60 -13.11 -55.47
C ALA A 6 59.61 -12.52 -54.05
N ARG A 7 58.99 -11.34 -53.94
CA ARG A 7 58.71 -10.61 -52.70
C ARG A 7 57.52 -11.26 -52.00
N VAL A 8 57.61 -11.54 -50.70
CA VAL A 8 56.46 -11.85 -49.85
C VAL A 8 56.12 -10.59 -49.05
N LEU A 9 54.97 -10.00 -49.37
CA LEU A 9 54.32 -8.94 -48.59
C LEU A 9 53.57 -9.59 -47.43
N ALA A 10 53.94 -9.23 -46.20
CA ALA A 10 53.16 -9.55 -45.01
C ALA A 10 51.98 -8.58 -44.91
N ALA A 11 50.76 -9.10 -45.00
CA ALA A 11 49.54 -8.36 -44.70
C ALA A 11 49.16 -8.60 -43.22
N THR A 12 49.38 -7.59 -42.38
CA THR A 12 48.84 -7.53 -41.03
C THR A 12 47.35 -7.17 -41.10
N ALA A 13 46.47 -8.12 -40.81
CA ALA A 13 45.05 -7.86 -40.63
C ALA A 13 44.79 -7.43 -39.17
N SER A 14 44.49 -6.14 -38.98
CA SER A 14 44.03 -5.60 -37.70
C SER A 14 42.59 -6.06 -37.45
N LEU A 15 42.37 -6.86 -36.41
CA LEU A 15 41.03 -7.16 -35.89
C LEU A 15 40.54 -5.96 -35.07
N THR A 16 39.68 -5.13 -35.65
CA THR A 16 38.83 -4.20 -34.91
C THR A 16 37.64 -4.96 -34.35
N ALA A 17 37.67 -5.28 -33.06
CA ALA A 17 36.52 -5.80 -32.34
C ALA A 17 35.49 -4.68 -32.16
N LEU A 18 34.47 -4.66 -33.01
CA LEU A 18 33.25 -3.88 -32.79
C LEU A 18 32.50 -4.51 -31.61
N ALA A 19 32.62 -3.89 -30.44
CA ALA A 19 31.74 -4.16 -29.31
C ALA A 19 30.32 -3.71 -29.71
N VAL A 20 29.53 -4.65 -30.21
CA VAL A 20 28.08 -4.47 -30.38
C VAL A 20 27.52 -4.40 -28.96
N GLY A 21 27.25 -3.18 -28.49
CA GLY A 21 26.57 -2.96 -27.22
C GLY A 21 25.28 -3.76 -27.22
N ALA A 22 25.08 -4.61 -26.21
CA ALA A 22 23.78 -5.19 -25.95
C ALA A 22 22.84 -4.03 -25.60
N TRP A 23 21.99 -3.64 -26.56
CA TRP A 23 20.87 -2.76 -26.28
C TRP A 23 19.98 -3.55 -25.34
N ALA A 24 19.94 -3.15 -24.07
CA ALA A 24 18.92 -3.62 -23.16
C ALA A 24 17.58 -3.34 -23.84
N THR A 25 16.87 -4.40 -24.23
CA THR A 25 15.49 -4.28 -24.67
C THR A 25 14.75 -3.50 -23.59
N PRO A 26 14.02 -2.42 -23.93
CA PRO A 26 13.16 -1.78 -22.95
C PRO A 26 12.27 -2.87 -22.37
N ALA A 27 12.18 -2.95 -21.05
CA ALA A 27 11.19 -3.79 -20.39
C ALA A 27 9.84 -3.47 -21.05
N ALA A 28 9.18 -4.49 -21.58
CA ALA A 28 7.83 -4.33 -22.11
C ALA A 28 7.01 -3.62 -21.03
N ALA A 29 6.26 -2.58 -21.40
CA ALA A 29 5.29 -2.02 -20.48
C ALA A 29 4.36 -3.17 -20.09
N ASP A 30 4.35 -3.55 -18.82
CA ASP A 30 3.41 -4.57 -18.32
C ASP A 30 2.00 -4.15 -18.79
N ASP A 31 1.27 -5.08 -19.40
CA ASP A 31 -0.11 -4.82 -19.81
C ASP A 31 -0.89 -4.25 -18.61
N ALA A 32 -1.64 -3.17 -18.85
CA ALA A 32 -2.48 -2.57 -17.83
C ALA A 32 -3.41 -3.64 -17.24
N LYS A 33 -3.32 -3.86 -15.93
CA LYS A 33 -4.13 -4.85 -15.23
C LYS A 33 -5.47 -4.25 -14.84
N GLU A 34 -6.56 -4.99 -15.03
CA GLU A 34 -7.89 -4.55 -14.64
C GLU A 34 -8.41 -5.39 -13.47
N GLY A 35 -8.98 -4.71 -12.46
CA GLY A 35 -9.79 -5.35 -11.42
C GLY A 35 -11.27 -5.18 -11.75
N ARG A 36 -11.99 -6.27 -12.05
CA ARG A 36 -13.43 -6.18 -12.35
C ARG A 36 -14.25 -6.07 -11.07
N VAL A 37 -15.05 -5.01 -10.97
CA VAL A 37 -15.87 -4.71 -9.80
C VAL A 37 -17.33 -4.94 -10.13
N LEU A 38 -17.94 -5.89 -9.41
CA LEU A 38 -19.38 -6.05 -9.37
C LEU A 38 -19.96 -5.13 -8.30
N VAL A 39 -20.54 -4.01 -8.71
CA VAL A 39 -21.25 -3.10 -7.80
C VAL A 39 -22.70 -3.55 -7.70
N VAL A 40 -23.18 -3.78 -6.48
CA VAL A 40 -24.55 -4.23 -6.20
C VAL A 40 -25.19 -3.27 -5.22
N MET A 41 -26.29 -2.64 -5.61
CA MET A 41 -27.19 -2.00 -4.67
C MET A 41 -28.03 -3.09 -3.99
N ALA A 42 -28.18 -3.00 -2.68
CA ALA A 42 -28.92 -3.98 -1.89
C ALA A 42 -29.87 -3.27 -0.92
N ASP A 43 -31.15 -3.61 -0.96
CA ASP A 43 -32.17 -3.15 -0.01
C ASP A 43 -32.37 -4.21 1.07
N PHE A 44 -32.54 -3.79 2.32
CA PHE A 44 -32.99 -4.69 3.37
C PHE A 44 -34.48 -5.01 3.23
N SER A 45 -34.91 -6.13 3.79
CA SER A 45 -36.33 -6.53 3.78
C SER A 45 -37.28 -5.48 4.38
N ASP A 46 -36.79 -4.59 5.25
CA ASP A 46 -37.55 -3.52 5.90
C ASP A 46 -36.99 -2.11 5.63
N ARG A 47 -36.02 -1.97 4.72
CA ARG A 47 -35.42 -0.66 4.38
C ARG A 47 -34.87 -0.66 2.96
N ALA A 48 -35.35 0.28 2.15
CA ALA A 48 -34.90 0.47 0.78
C ALA A 48 -34.15 1.79 0.60
N HIS A 49 -33.40 1.90 -0.50
CA HIS A 49 -32.88 3.18 -0.98
C HIS A 49 -34.07 4.09 -1.35
N PRO A 50 -34.17 5.31 -0.78
CA PRO A 50 -35.28 6.22 -1.09
C PRO A 50 -35.42 6.54 -2.58
N ASP A 51 -34.30 6.70 -3.29
CA ASP A 51 -34.28 6.90 -4.74
C ASP A 51 -33.21 5.99 -5.39
N PRO A 52 -33.58 4.78 -5.84
CA PRO A 52 -32.63 3.83 -6.40
C PRO A 52 -32.08 4.28 -7.76
N ALA A 53 -32.77 5.15 -8.50
CA ALA A 53 -32.27 5.64 -9.78
C ALA A 53 -31.16 6.67 -9.58
N VAL A 54 -31.36 7.62 -8.65
CA VAL A 54 -30.34 8.61 -8.26
C VAL A 54 -29.12 7.93 -7.66
N MET A 55 -29.34 6.99 -6.73
CA MET A 55 -28.23 6.25 -6.11
C MET A 55 -27.44 5.46 -7.16
N ARG A 56 -28.11 4.80 -8.11
CA ARG A 56 -27.44 4.11 -9.22
C ARG A 56 -26.58 5.07 -10.05
N ALA A 57 -27.11 6.23 -10.42
CA ALA A 57 -26.36 7.21 -11.21
C ALA A 57 -25.14 7.73 -10.45
N ASN A 58 -25.29 8.03 -9.16
CA ASN A 58 -24.20 8.42 -8.28
C ASN A 58 -23.13 7.31 -8.15
N ALA A 59 -23.53 6.06 -7.95
CA ALA A 59 -22.59 4.94 -7.90
C ALA A 59 -21.82 4.77 -9.22
N VAL A 60 -22.49 4.88 -10.37
CA VAL A 60 -21.81 4.82 -11.67
C VAL A 60 -20.76 5.92 -11.80
N ASP A 61 -21.07 7.15 -11.38
CA ASP A 61 -20.14 8.28 -11.38
C ASP A 61 -18.94 8.03 -10.46
N LYS A 62 -19.17 7.60 -9.21
CA LYS A 62 -18.10 7.45 -8.22
C LYS A 62 -17.20 6.24 -8.43
N TYR A 63 -17.68 5.19 -9.08
CA TYR A 63 -16.83 4.04 -9.41
C TYR A 63 -16.14 4.20 -10.78
N PHE A 64 -16.86 4.67 -11.79
CA PHE A 64 -16.45 4.54 -13.19
C PHE A 64 -16.63 5.82 -14.01
N GLY A 65 -16.93 6.95 -13.38
CA GLY A 65 -17.04 8.25 -14.03
C GLY A 65 -15.68 8.80 -14.46
N ALA A 66 -15.70 9.76 -15.38
CA ALA A 66 -14.49 10.39 -15.92
C ALA A 66 -13.88 11.44 -14.97
N GLY A 67 -14.62 11.87 -13.94
CA GLY A 67 -14.16 12.80 -12.91
C GLY A 67 -13.40 12.09 -11.79
N GLU A 68 -13.63 12.53 -10.56
CA GLU A 68 -13.13 11.84 -9.36
C GLU A 68 -13.90 10.52 -9.18
N SER A 69 -13.24 9.42 -9.49
CA SER A 69 -13.80 8.07 -9.38
C SER A 69 -12.74 7.05 -8.98
N LEU A 70 -13.19 5.88 -8.53
CA LEU A 70 -12.31 4.74 -8.25
C LEU A 70 -11.43 4.39 -9.46
N ASN A 71 -12.02 4.33 -10.66
CA ASN A 71 -11.32 4.02 -11.90
C ASN A 71 -10.21 5.04 -12.20
N THR A 72 -10.54 6.33 -12.20
CA THR A 72 -9.58 7.40 -12.55
C THR A 72 -8.48 7.51 -11.50
N TYR A 73 -8.83 7.40 -10.22
CA TYR A 73 -7.87 7.41 -9.12
C TYR A 73 -6.83 6.29 -9.26
N PHE A 74 -7.28 5.02 -9.39
CA PHE A 74 -6.36 3.90 -9.47
C PHE A 74 -5.53 3.88 -10.76
N SER A 75 -6.11 4.34 -11.86
CA SER A 75 -5.36 4.58 -13.10
C SER A 75 -4.26 5.63 -12.88
N GLN A 76 -4.56 6.71 -12.18
CA GLN A 76 -3.60 7.78 -11.92
C GLN A 76 -2.49 7.36 -10.96
N VAL A 77 -2.81 6.77 -9.80
CA VAL A 77 -1.80 6.39 -8.80
C VAL A 77 -0.91 5.24 -9.26
N SER A 78 -1.42 4.38 -10.14
CA SER A 78 -0.65 3.28 -10.76
C SER A 78 0.06 3.70 -12.05
N ARG A 79 -0.12 4.94 -12.51
CA ARG A 79 0.40 5.46 -13.79
C ARG A 79 -0.02 4.59 -14.98
N GLY A 80 -1.27 4.15 -14.98
CA GLY A 80 -1.87 3.33 -16.04
C GLY A 80 -1.59 1.83 -15.92
N ARG A 81 -0.84 1.37 -14.90
CA ARG A 81 -0.54 -0.06 -14.71
C ARG A 81 -1.74 -0.85 -14.17
N PHE A 82 -2.68 -0.18 -13.50
CA PHE A 82 -3.82 -0.81 -12.88
C PHE A 82 -5.05 0.10 -12.83
N THR A 83 -6.24 -0.45 -13.04
CA THR A 83 -7.50 0.26 -12.77
C THR A 83 -8.63 -0.70 -12.41
N PHE A 84 -9.71 -0.16 -11.83
CA PHE A 84 -10.94 -0.89 -11.58
C PHE A 84 -11.97 -0.61 -12.67
N VAL A 85 -12.58 -1.66 -13.22
CA VAL A 85 -13.55 -1.60 -14.32
C VAL A 85 -14.86 -2.27 -13.92
N PRO A 86 -16.00 -1.93 -14.55
CA PRO A 86 -17.25 -2.58 -14.25
C PRO A 86 -17.23 -4.05 -14.69
N ALA A 87 -17.71 -4.95 -13.82
CA ALA A 87 -17.84 -6.37 -14.13
C ALA A 87 -19.03 -6.68 -15.07
N VAL A 88 -20.00 -5.78 -15.17
CA VAL A 88 -21.23 -5.94 -15.96
C VAL A 88 -21.51 -4.68 -16.79
N LYS A 89 -22.22 -4.83 -17.90
CA LYS A 89 -22.50 -3.72 -18.84
C LYS A 89 -23.32 -2.60 -18.19
N GLU A 90 -24.21 -2.96 -17.28
CA GLU A 90 -25.08 -2.07 -16.52
C GLU A 90 -24.30 -1.26 -15.46
N LYS A 91 -23.01 -1.59 -15.25
CA LYS A 91 -22.07 -1.06 -14.25
C LYS A 91 -22.45 -1.30 -12.78
N VAL A 92 -23.74 -1.26 -12.47
CA VAL A 92 -24.31 -1.50 -11.14
C VAL A 92 -25.50 -2.45 -11.28
N LEU A 93 -25.63 -3.44 -10.39
CA LEU A 93 -26.80 -4.33 -10.30
C LEU A 93 -27.73 -3.90 -9.17
N GLY A 94 -29.02 -4.25 -9.28
CA GLY A 94 -29.99 -4.09 -8.20
C GLY A 94 -30.85 -2.81 -8.26
N PRO A 95 -31.54 -2.44 -7.17
CA PRO A 95 -31.43 -3.07 -5.85
C PRO A 95 -31.79 -4.56 -5.84
N LEU A 96 -30.99 -5.35 -5.14
CA LEU A 96 -31.34 -6.73 -4.76
C LEU A 96 -31.92 -6.71 -3.35
N THR A 97 -32.92 -7.54 -3.07
CA THR A 97 -33.56 -7.58 -1.75
C THR A 97 -32.84 -8.57 -0.85
N LEU A 98 -32.29 -8.08 0.26
CA LEU A 98 -31.70 -8.89 1.32
C LEU A 98 -32.81 -9.57 2.14
N ARG A 99 -32.57 -10.81 2.54
CA ARG A 99 -33.45 -11.59 3.42
C ARG A 99 -33.56 -11.02 4.82
N GLN A 100 -32.53 -10.33 5.28
CA GLN A 100 -32.47 -9.78 6.63
C GLN A 100 -32.99 -8.36 6.72
N LYS A 101 -33.27 -7.94 7.96
CA LYS A 101 -33.63 -6.56 8.30
C LYS A 101 -32.40 -5.67 8.37
N ALA A 102 -32.61 -4.36 8.28
CA ALA A 102 -31.57 -3.35 8.36
C ALA A 102 -30.76 -3.48 9.65
N GLY A 103 -29.44 -3.58 9.53
CA GLY A 103 -28.53 -3.74 10.64
C GLY A 103 -27.07 -3.49 10.23
N CYS A 104 -26.21 -3.25 11.23
CA CYS A 104 -24.82 -2.82 11.01
C CYS A 104 -23.78 -3.94 11.18
N THR A 105 -24.18 -5.11 11.67
CA THR A 105 -23.24 -6.10 12.22
C THR A 105 -23.08 -7.35 11.35
N ASP A 106 -24.14 -7.85 10.72
CA ASP A 106 -24.08 -9.09 9.93
C ASP A 106 -23.65 -8.87 8.48
N LEU A 107 -22.43 -8.33 8.29
CA LEU A 107 -21.85 -8.10 6.96
C LEU A 107 -21.65 -9.39 6.17
N ARG A 108 -21.34 -10.49 6.87
CA ARG A 108 -21.24 -11.83 6.28
C ARG A 108 -22.58 -12.28 5.69
N GLY A 109 -23.66 -12.18 6.46
CA GLY A 109 -25.01 -12.51 6.00
C GLY A 109 -25.44 -11.66 4.81
N ILE A 110 -25.10 -10.35 4.79
CA ILE A 110 -25.31 -9.47 3.62
C ILE A 110 -24.59 -10.06 2.40
N ARG A 111 -23.28 -10.35 2.54
CA ARG A 111 -22.45 -10.82 1.43
C ARG A 111 -22.96 -12.14 0.87
N GLU A 112 -23.18 -13.14 1.73
CA GLU A 112 -23.60 -14.48 1.30
C GLU A 112 -24.95 -14.45 0.58
N ASP A 113 -25.87 -13.60 1.02
CA ASP A 113 -27.15 -13.43 0.35
C ASP A 113 -27.01 -12.78 -1.04
N ILE A 114 -26.19 -11.73 -1.15
CA ILE A 114 -25.91 -11.10 -2.44
C ILE A 114 -25.18 -12.06 -3.38
N GLU A 115 -24.17 -12.79 -2.89
CA GLU A 115 -23.44 -13.79 -3.69
C GLU A 115 -24.37 -14.88 -4.23
N ALA A 116 -25.31 -15.37 -3.41
CA ALA A 116 -26.32 -16.32 -3.87
C ALA A 116 -27.21 -15.74 -4.98
N GLN A 117 -27.65 -14.49 -4.83
CA GLN A 117 -28.53 -13.83 -5.80
C GLN A 117 -27.81 -13.49 -7.12
N VAL A 118 -26.54 -13.06 -7.09
CA VAL A 118 -25.77 -12.81 -8.32
C VAL A 118 -25.39 -14.12 -9.01
N THR A 119 -25.12 -15.18 -8.25
CA THR A 119 -24.89 -16.53 -8.81
C THR A 119 -26.15 -17.05 -9.51
N ALA A 120 -27.34 -16.85 -8.91
CA ALA A 120 -28.61 -17.20 -9.55
C ALA A 120 -28.89 -16.42 -10.84
N LYS A 121 -28.25 -15.26 -11.04
CA LYS A 121 -28.25 -14.49 -12.30
C LYS A 121 -27.18 -14.94 -13.28
N GLY A 122 -26.44 -16.00 -12.96
CA GLY A 122 -25.38 -16.55 -13.79
C GLY A 122 -24.08 -15.76 -13.75
N LEU A 123 -23.81 -14.98 -12.70
CA LEU A 123 -22.52 -14.28 -12.51
C LEU A 123 -21.65 -15.02 -11.50
N GLU A 124 -20.48 -15.45 -11.94
CA GLU A 124 -19.54 -16.24 -11.16
C GLU A 124 -18.25 -15.47 -10.90
N ARG A 125 -17.71 -15.63 -9.69
CA ARG A 125 -16.43 -15.03 -9.31
C ARG A 125 -15.30 -15.58 -10.17
N LYS A 126 -14.28 -14.75 -10.42
CA LYS A 126 -13.11 -14.99 -11.30
C LYS A 126 -13.47 -15.15 -12.78
N ARG A 127 -14.67 -15.65 -13.11
CA ARG A 127 -15.16 -15.66 -14.49
C ARG A 127 -15.67 -14.29 -14.90
N ASP A 128 -16.52 -13.67 -14.09
CA ASP A 128 -17.23 -12.44 -14.46
C ASP A 128 -16.77 -11.24 -13.62
N TRP A 129 -16.38 -11.46 -12.36
CA TRP A 129 -15.97 -10.40 -11.43
C TRP A 129 -14.85 -10.83 -10.48
N ASP A 130 -14.06 -9.87 -10.02
CA ASP A 130 -12.93 -10.09 -9.11
C ASP A 130 -13.21 -9.53 -7.70
N ASN A 131 -13.93 -8.40 -7.65
CA ASN A 131 -14.34 -7.67 -6.45
C ASN A 131 -15.86 -7.49 -6.42
N LEU A 132 -16.45 -7.54 -5.23
CA LEU A 132 -17.87 -7.31 -4.99
C LEU A 132 -18.02 -6.14 -4.01
N SER A 133 -18.76 -5.12 -4.44
CA SER A 133 -19.03 -3.93 -3.64
C SER A 133 -20.54 -3.76 -3.46
N ILE A 134 -20.99 -3.77 -2.21
CA ILE A 134 -22.40 -3.78 -1.83
C ILE A 134 -22.75 -2.41 -1.26
N ILE A 135 -23.67 -1.71 -1.92
CA ILE A 135 -24.19 -0.39 -1.52
C ILE A 135 -25.50 -0.62 -0.77
N LEU A 136 -25.52 -0.22 0.50
CA LEU A 136 -26.65 -0.37 1.42
C LEU A 136 -27.39 0.96 1.58
N PRO A 137 -28.73 0.96 1.79
CA PRO A 137 -29.48 2.18 2.07
C PRO A 137 -29.02 2.78 3.40
N ARG A 138 -29.27 4.09 3.61
CA ARG A 138 -28.81 4.81 4.81
C ARG A 138 -29.11 4.06 6.11
N LEU A 139 -28.05 3.70 6.81
CA LEU A 139 -28.05 3.05 8.12
C LEU A 139 -27.49 4.00 9.18
N GLY A 140 -27.92 3.80 10.43
CA GLY A 140 -27.35 4.49 11.61
C GLY A 140 -26.04 3.84 12.08
N CYS A 141 -25.23 3.30 11.17
CA CYS A 141 -23.96 2.67 11.52
C CYS A 141 -22.90 3.74 11.81
N TYR A 142 -21.96 3.43 12.71
CA TYR A 142 -20.85 4.34 13.03
C TYR A 142 -19.78 4.38 11.92
N TRP A 143 -19.85 3.47 10.95
CA TRP A 143 -18.99 3.41 9.77
C TRP A 143 -19.75 3.88 8.50
N SER A 144 -19.02 4.48 7.57
CA SER A 144 -19.51 4.83 6.23
C SER A 144 -19.15 3.76 5.19
N GLY A 145 -18.07 3.01 5.42
CA GLY A 145 -17.64 1.89 4.59
C GLY A 145 -16.94 0.82 5.42
N MET A 146 -16.87 -0.38 4.86
CA MET A 146 -16.07 -1.50 5.37
C MET A 146 -15.44 -2.25 4.20
N GLY A 147 -14.18 -2.62 4.31
CA GLY A 147 -13.42 -3.33 3.30
C GLY A 147 -12.65 -4.50 3.89
N SER A 148 -12.61 -5.62 3.17
CA SER A 148 -11.79 -6.77 3.57
C SER A 148 -10.30 -6.49 3.29
N ILE A 149 -9.42 -6.58 4.30
CA ILE A 149 -7.99 -6.38 4.09
C ILE A 149 -7.40 -7.55 3.29
N GLY A 150 -6.85 -7.26 2.11
CA GLY A 150 -6.31 -8.27 1.19
C GLY A 150 -7.38 -9.16 0.58
N GLY A 151 -8.64 -8.73 0.66
CA GLY A 151 -9.81 -9.42 0.15
C GLY A 151 -10.38 -8.78 -1.10
N ARG A 152 -11.70 -8.75 -1.19
CA ARG A 152 -12.44 -8.35 -2.41
C ARG A 152 -13.83 -7.81 -2.14
N TYR A 153 -14.20 -7.70 -0.87
CA TYR A 153 -15.54 -7.38 -0.43
C TYR A 153 -15.54 -5.98 0.20
N THR A 154 -16.50 -5.17 -0.25
CA THR A 154 -16.72 -3.83 0.28
C THR A 154 -18.19 -3.65 0.57
N TRP A 155 -18.50 -3.04 1.71
CA TRP A 155 -19.85 -2.61 2.09
C TRP A 155 -19.83 -1.09 2.26
N LEU A 156 -20.81 -0.41 1.66
CA LEU A 156 -20.95 1.05 1.78
C LEU A 156 -22.29 1.38 2.40
N ASN A 157 -22.25 2.24 3.41
CA ASN A 157 -23.43 2.83 4.02
C ASN A 157 -23.71 4.17 3.33
N THR A 158 -24.88 4.30 2.68
CA THR A 158 -25.21 5.49 1.90
C THR A 158 -25.59 6.68 2.78
N GLY A 159 -25.25 7.88 2.30
CA GLY A 159 -25.64 9.15 2.90
C GLY A 159 -27.07 9.56 2.51
N ASN A 160 -27.22 10.69 1.83
CA ASN A 160 -28.50 11.20 1.33
C ASN A 160 -28.75 10.68 -0.10
N ASN A 161 -28.80 9.35 -0.28
CA ASN A 161 -28.78 8.66 -1.59
C ASN A 161 -27.49 8.87 -2.40
N ASP A 162 -26.36 8.99 -1.70
CA ASP A 162 -25.03 9.09 -2.29
C ASP A 162 -24.03 8.16 -1.59
N VAL A 163 -22.97 7.81 -2.32
CA VAL A 163 -21.77 7.18 -1.78
C VAL A 163 -20.61 8.16 -1.88
N SER A 164 -19.78 8.18 -0.84
CA SER A 164 -18.56 8.98 -0.84
C SER A 164 -17.47 8.30 -1.65
N GLU A 165 -16.92 9.05 -2.60
CA GLU A 165 -15.81 8.65 -3.44
C GLU A 165 -14.55 8.37 -2.61
N THR A 166 -14.29 9.19 -1.59
CA THR A 166 -13.15 9.01 -0.68
C THR A 166 -13.29 7.75 0.15
N THR A 167 -14.51 7.41 0.57
CA THR A 167 -14.81 6.12 1.25
C THR A 167 -14.60 4.96 0.29
N ILE A 168 -15.07 5.04 -0.96
CA ILE A 168 -14.82 4.01 -1.97
C ILE A 168 -13.31 3.75 -2.13
N ARG A 169 -12.50 4.81 -2.32
CA ARG A 169 -11.03 4.68 -2.41
C ARG A 169 -10.42 4.02 -1.19
N HIS A 170 -10.87 4.40 0.01
CA HIS A 170 -10.40 3.85 1.28
C HIS A 170 -10.68 2.34 1.38
N GLU A 171 -11.93 1.93 1.17
CA GLU A 171 -12.31 0.51 1.28
C GLU A 171 -11.66 -0.36 0.21
N PHE A 172 -11.46 0.17 -1.00
CA PHE A 172 -10.72 -0.55 -2.04
C PHE A 172 -9.22 -0.60 -1.77
N GLY A 173 -8.68 0.38 -1.03
CA GLY A 173 -7.34 0.32 -0.45
C GLY A 173 -7.18 -0.88 0.50
N HIS A 174 -8.20 -1.17 1.32
CA HIS A 174 -8.23 -2.40 2.11
C HIS A 174 -8.25 -3.65 1.23
N ASN A 175 -9.09 -3.72 0.20
CA ASN A 175 -9.14 -4.89 -0.70
C ASN A 175 -7.79 -5.23 -1.33
N ILE A 176 -6.99 -4.24 -1.72
CA ILE A 176 -5.62 -4.45 -2.22
C ILE A 176 -4.57 -4.60 -1.12
N GLY A 177 -5.02 -4.80 0.12
CA GLY A 177 -4.22 -5.26 1.24
C GLY A 177 -3.76 -4.18 2.19
N PHE A 178 -4.09 -2.91 2.01
CA PHE A 178 -3.58 -1.86 2.90
C PHE A 178 -4.33 -1.86 4.24
N GLY A 179 -3.60 -1.71 5.34
CA GLY A 179 -4.19 -1.34 6.63
C GLY A 179 -4.31 0.19 6.76
N HIS A 180 -4.94 0.65 7.84
CA HIS A 180 -4.91 2.07 8.18
C HIS A 180 -3.48 2.57 8.38
N GLN A 181 -3.22 3.79 7.92
CA GLN A 181 -1.94 4.44 8.00
C GLN A 181 -1.90 5.38 9.22
N VAL A 182 -1.70 4.77 10.39
CA VAL A 182 -1.42 5.47 11.64
C VAL A 182 -0.05 6.13 11.60
N ARG A 183 0.28 7.03 12.52
CA ARG A 183 1.53 7.81 12.47
C ARG A 183 2.36 7.71 13.74
N PHE A 184 3.66 7.97 13.62
CA PHE A 184 4.50 8.34 14.76
C PHE A 184 4.61 9.85 14.89
N THR A 185 4.58 10.34 16.13
CA THR A 185 4.86 11.74 16.43
C THR A 185 6.23 11.85 17.08
N CYS A 186 7.19 12.47 16.39
CA CYS A 186 8.57 12.60 16.87
C CYS A 186 8.87 14.02 17.31
N LYS A 187 9.51 14.15 18.48
CA LYS A 187 9.88 15.46 19.03
C LYS A 187 11.14 15.98 18.34
N ASN A 188 11.10 17.22 17.87
CA ASN A 188 12.26 17.92 17.28
C ASN A 188 12.96 17.15 16.13
N GLY A 189 12.26 16.25 15.43
CA GLY A 189 12.83 15.43 14.37
C GLY A 189 13.81 14.35 14.84
N ASN A 190 13.89 14.08 16.14
CA ASN A 190 14.71 12.99 16.66
C ASN A 190 13.91 11.67 16.67
N LEU A 191 14.42 10.67 15.96
CA LEU A 191 13.72 9.41 15.69
C LEU A 191 13.72 8.44 16.87
N VAL A 192 14.63 8.65 17.84
CA VAL A 192 14.57 7.94 19.13
C VAL A 192 13.52 8.55 20.07
N ASP A 193 13.08 9.78 19.82
CA ASP A 193 12.09 10.50 20.63
C ASP A 193 10.72 10.53 19.95
N CYS A 194 10.35 9.43 19.29
CA CYS A 194 9.01 9.22 18.75
C CYS A 194 8.09 8.65 19.82
N GLY A 195 6.94 9.29 20.01
CA GLY A 195 5.87 8.75 20.84
C GLY A 195 5.23 7.51 20.22
N GLU A 196 4.22 7.00 20.91
CA GLU A 196 3.42 5.87 20.43
C GLU A 196 2.72 6.18 19.10
N ARG A 197 2.21 5.13 18.46
CA ARG A 197 1.33 5.28 17.30
C ARG A 197 0.18 6.21 17.71
N ALA A 198 -0.24 7.04 16.77
CA ALA A 198 -1.32 8.01 16.97
C ALA A 198 -2.15 8.12 15.70
N ALA A 199 -3.22 8.93 15.80
CA ALA A 199 -4.18 9.16 14.73
C ALA A 199 -3.57 9.41 13.37
N VAL A 200 -4.30 9.01 12.33
CA VAL A 200 -3.83 8.92 10.95
C VAL A 200 -3.12 10.18 10.43
N ALA A 201 -2.10 10.00 9.60
CA ALA A 201 -1.23 11.09 9.13
C ALA A 201 -1.83 11.96 8.01
N GLY A 202 -2.95 11.56 7.40
CA GLY A 202 -3.50 12.23 6.23
C GLY A 202 -2.63 12.09 4.98
N ARG A 203 -1.78 11.06 4.87
CA ARG A 203 -0.84 10.87 3.74
C ARG A 203 -1.39 9.99 2.61
N SER A 204 -2.50 9.33 2.80
CA SER A 204 -3.15 8.52 1.76
C SER A 204 -4.64 8.38 2.12
N PRO A 205 -5.47 7.76 1.27
CA PRO A 205 -6.82 7.39 1.66
C PRO A 205 -6.83 6.56 2.95
N MET A 206 -5.84 5.68 3.12
CA MET A 206 -5.67 4.87 4.34
C MET A 206 -5.25 5.68 5.57
N GLY A 207 -4.76 6.89 5.35
CA GLY A 207 -4.43 7.86 6.39
C GLY A 207 -5.54 8.90 6.62
N GLY A 208 -6.76 8.69 6.12
CA GLY A 208 -7.87 9.62 6.29
C GLY A 208 -7.90 10.78 5.28
N ASN A 209 -7.03 10.80 4.27
CA ASN A 209 -7.08 11.80 3.20
C ASN A 209 -7.41 11.13 1.85
N GLY A 210 -8.70 11.13 1.50
CA GLY A 210 -9.18 10.50 0.27
C GLY A 210 -8.77 11.21 -1.04
N GLU A 211 -8.32 12.45 -0.97
CA GLU A 211 -7.81 13.21 -2.13
C GLU A 211 -6.30 13.01 -2.36
N ALA A 212 -5.59 12.48 -1.36
CA ALA A 212 -4.18 12.17 -1.49
C ALA A 212 -3.96 10.97 -2.42
N GLY A 213 -2.86 11.00 -3.18
CA GLY A 213 -2.29 9.79 -3.75
C GLY A 213 -1.85 8.80 -2.66
N LEU A 214 -1.57 7.57 -3.06
CA LEU A 214 -0.88 6.58 -2.23
C LEU A 214 0.52 7.07 -1.81
N SER A 215 1.00 6.61 -0.66
CA SER A 215 2.36 6.84 -0.18
C SER A 215 3.37 5.93 -0.90
N ALA A 216 4.65 6.29 -0.91
CA ALA A 216 5.71 5.53 -1.54
C ALA A 216 5.79 4.08 -1.04
N ASN A 217 5.55 3.82 0.26
CA ASN A 217 5.52 2.47 0.79
C ASN A 217 4.37 1.62 0.20
N GLN A 218 3.21 2.24 -0.04
CA GLN A 218 2.08 1.59 -0.69
C GLN A 218 2.38 1.33 -2.18
N LEU A 219 3.03 2.28 -2.87
CA LEU A 219 3.43 2.09 -4.27
C LEU A 219 4.52 1.01 -4.43
N ILE A 220 5.48 0.92 -3.50
CA ILE A 220 6.51 -0.13 -3.48
C ILE A 220 5.84 -1.50 -3.36
N ARG A 221 4.92 -1.66 -2.40
CA ARG A 221 4.21 -2.91 -2.18
C ARG A 221 3.39 -3.36 -3.39
N MET A 222 2.82 -2.42 -4.14
CA MET A 222 2.08 -2.74 -5.36
C MET A 222 2.97 -2.99 -6.58
N GLY A 223 4.29 -2.80 -6.45
CA GLY A 223 5.20 -2.83 -7.60
C GLY A 223 4.95 -1.69 -8.60
N TRP A 224 4.39 -0.57 -8.15
CA TRP A 224 4.07 0.59 -9.00
C TRP A 224 5.18 1.64 -9.06
N LEU A 225 6.29 1.39 -8.35
CA LEU A 225 7.55 2.09 -8.59
C LEU A 225 8.47 1.23 -9.45
N GLU A 226 9.11 1.83 -10.44
CA GLU A 226 10.14 1.15 -11.21
C GLU A 226 11.40 0.96 -10.35
N THR A 227 12.21 -0.05 -10.67
CA THR A 227 13.47 -0.34 -9.96
C THR A 227 14.40 0.86 -9.85
N ALA A 228 14.40 1.76 -10.84
CA ALA A 228 15.21 2.98 -10.82
C ALA A 228 14.65 4.09 -9.91
N GLU A 229 13.37 4.01 -9.53
CA GLU A 229 12.65 5.01 -8.74
C GLU A 229 12.77 4.78 -7.24
N HIS A 230 13.10 3.56 -6.82
CA HIS A 230 13.37 3.20 -5.42
C HIS A 230 14.86 2.94 -5.22
N ARG A 231 15.52 3.82 -4.45
CA ARG A 231 16.96 3.78 -4.20
C ARG A 231 17.25 3.65 -2.72
N ARG A 232 18.20 2.77 -2.37
CA ARG A 232 18.76 2.67 -1.02
C ARG A 232 20.10 3.38 -0.96
N VAL A 233 20.26 4.27 0.01
CA VAL A 233 21.50 4.99 0.29
C VAL A 233 22.57 4.02 0.79
N THR A 234 23.80 4.14 0.27
CA THR A 234 24.96 3.32 0.69
C THR A 234 26.10 4.15 1.26
N GLY A 235 25.93 5.47 1.38
CA GLY A 235 26.90 6.39 1.98
C GLY A 235 26.35 7.80 2.09
N SER A 236 27.04 8.68 2.83
CA SER A 236 26.68 10.09 2.93
C SER A 236 26.70 10.77 1.55
N GLY A 237 25.76 11.67 1.28
CA GLY A 237 25.65 12.32 -0.02
C GLY A 237 24.47 13.28 -0.13
N THR A 238 24.35 13.90 -1.31
CA THR A 238 23.24 14.80 -1.65
C THR A 238 22.39 14.16 -2.75
N PHE A 239 21.14 13.84 -2.43
CA PHE A 239 20.21 13.11 -3.28
C PHE A 239 19.16 14.05 -3.86
N SER A 240 18.76 13.80 -5.11
CA SER A 240 17.62 14.47 -5.75
C SER A 240 16.42 13.54 -5.74
N LEU A 241 15.32 13.99 -5.16
CA LEU A 241 14.07 13.27 -5.04
C LEU A 241 13.05 13.89 -5.99
N LYS A 242 12.61 13.12 -6.99
CA LYS A 242 11.56 13.51 -7.92
C LYS A 242 10.20 13.44 -7.24
N PRO A 243 9.24 14.30 -7.64
CA PRO A 243 7.87 14.23 -7.16
C PRO A 243 7.30 12.82 -7.33
N LEU A 244 6.59 12.28 -6.34
CA LEU A 244 6.10 10.89 -6.35
C LEU A 244 5.21 10.59 -7.56
N TYR A 245 4.37 11.55 -7.94
CA TYR A 245 3.45 11.48 -9.08
C TYR A 245 3.84 12.39 -10.26
N GLY A 246 5.07 12.90 -10.28
CA GLY A 246 5.56 13.76 -11.38
C GLY A 246 5.93 12.99 -12.65
N SER A 247 6.13 13.68 -13.76
CA SER A 247 6.56 13.08 -15.04
C SER A 247 8.07 12.86 -15.13
N GLN A 248 8.85 13.41 -14.21
CA GLN A 248 10.31 13.37 -14.21
C GLN A 248 10.83 11.97 -13.89
N LYS A 249 11.85 11.51 -14.62
CA LYS A 249 12.56 10.26 -14.33
C LYS A 249 13.54 10.44 -13.16
N GLY A 250 13.73 9.39 -12.38
CA GLY A 250 14.72 9.32 -11.30
C GLY A 250 14.14 8.83 -9.98
N THR A 251 14.91 8.96 -8.90
CA THR A 251 14.52 8.52 -7.56
C THR A 251 13.27 9.23 -7.07
N ARG A 252 12.24 8.49 -6.66
CA ARG A 252 11.01 8.99 -6.03
C ARG A 252 10.87 8.53 -4.58
N ALA A 253 11.41 7.34 -4.30
CA ALA A 253 11.51 6.72 -3.00
C ALA A 253 12.99 6.58 -2.64
N LEU A 254 13.45 7.30 -1.62
CA LEU A 254 14.81 7.18 -1.11
C LEU A 254 14.80 6.53 0.26
N GLU A 255 15.44 5.38 0.37
CA GLU A 255 15.56 4.63 1.60
C GLU A 255 16.93 4.87 2.25
N ILE A 256 16.91 5.32 3.50
CA ILE A 256 18.11 5.63 4.29
C ILE A 256 18.22 4.58 5.40
N PRO A 257 19.25 3.71 5.40
CA PRO A 257 19.43 2.73 6.46
C PRO A 257 19.75 3.44 7.78
N MET A 258 19.12 2.98 8.86
CA MET A 258 19.38 3.43 10.23
C MET A 258 20.03 2.34 11.09
N GLY A 259 20.33 1.16 10.55
CA GLY A 259 20.80 0.04 11.35
C GLY A 259 19.66 -0.65 12.11
N ASN A 260 19.96 -1.74 12.82
CA ASN A 260 18.98 -2.56 13.55
C ASN A 260 17.74 -2.97 12.71
N LYS A 261 17.96 -3.21 11.41
CA LYS A 261 16.90 -3.52 10.43
C LYS A 261 15.89 -2.38 10.21
N GLU A 262 16.21 -1.16 10.61
CA GLU A 262 15.36 0.01 10.40
C GLU A 262 15.87 0.90 9.26
N SER A 263 14.94 1.54 8.57
CA SER A 263 15.25 2.55 7.57
C SER A 263 14.21 3.67 7.53
N LEU A 264 14.61 4.84 7.03
CA LEU A 264 13.69 5.91 6.65
C LEU A 264 13.41 5.82 5.17
N LEU A 265 12.15 5.72 4.81
CA LEU A 265 11.70 5.89 3.44
C LEU A 265 11.25 7.34 3.25
N LEU A 266 11.88 8.06 2.33
CA LEU A 266 11.54 9.43 1.97
C LEU A 266 10.77 9.48 0.65
N GLU A 267 9.79 10.36 0.57
CA GLU A 267 9.06 10.72 -0.64
C GLU A 267 8.97 12.25 -0.78
N TYR A 268 8.99 12.77 -2.01
CA TYR A 268 8.67 14.17 -2.28
C TYR A 268 7.30 14.26 -2.94
N ARG A 269 6.38 15.01 -2.34
CA ARG A 269 5.00 15.13 -2.83
C ARG A 269 4.61 16.57 -3.04
N ARG A 270 3.88 16.77 -4.12
CA ARG A 270 3.42 18.05 -4.65
C ARG A 270 2.22 17.81 -5.57
N PRO A 271 1.42 18.83 -5.92
CA PRO A 271 0.21 18.62 -6.69
C PRO A 271 0.53 18.01 -8.05
N SER A 272 -0.21 16.97 -8.43
CA SER A 272 -0.08 16.29 -9.72
C SER A 272 -1.44 15.79 -10.22
N GLY A 273 -1.97 16.44 -11.26
CA GLY A 273 -3.34 16.21 -11.70
C GLY A 273 -4.33 16.46 -10.55
N SER A 274 -5.20 15.50 -10.27
CA SER A 274 -6.13 15.52 -9.14
C SER A 274 -5.52 15.12 -7.79
N LEU A 275 -4.27 14.65 -7.74
CA LEU A 275 -3.65 14.17 -6.51
C LEU A 275 -2.88 15.29 -5.81
N ASP A 276 -2.77 15.15 -4.49
CA ASP A 276 -1.78 15.85 -3.67
C ASP A 276 -1.90 17.38 -3.68
N LYS A 277 -3.12 17.90 -3.88
CA LYS A 277 -3.43 19.34 -3.94
C LYS A 277 -2.83 20.13 -2.76
N ASP A 278 -2.83 19.52 -1.57
CA ASP A 278 -2.37 20.14 -0.31
C ASP A 278 -0.95 19.75 0.12
N PHE A 279 -0.21 19.03 -0.73
CA PHE A 279 1.19 18.71 -0.43
C PHE A 279 2.11 19.60 -1.26
N ASP A 280 3.22 20.04 -0.65
CA ASP A 280 4.40 20.52 -1.35
C ASP A 280 5.60 20.37 -0.41
N SER A 281 5.97 19.13 -0.11
CA SER A 281 7.07 18.84 0.80
C SER A 281 7.56 17.39 0.76
N VAL A 282 8.66 17.15 1.49
CA VAL A 282 9.21 15.81 1.72
C VAL A 282 8.54 15.20 2.93
N PHE A 283 8.15 13.93 2.82
CA PHE A 283 7.60 13.14 3.91
C PHE A 283 8.47 11.90 4.16
N ALA A 284 8.41 11.38 5.37
CA ALA A 284 9.23 10.28 5.82
C ALA A 284 8.38 9.20 6.49
N TYR A 285 8.80 7.95 6.30
CA TYR A 285 8.18 6.78 6.92
C TYR A 285 9.27 5.94 7.58
N ARG A 286 8.99 5.42 8.77
CA ARG A 286 9.84 4.42 9.42
C ARG A 286 9.48 3.04 8.84
N VAL A 287 10.48 2.35 8.33
CA VAL A 287 10.39 0.98 7.83
C VAL A 287 11.18 0.08 8.79
N THR A 288 10.61 -1.05 9.17
CA THR A 288 11.23 -2.03 10.08
C THR A 288 11.30 -3.37 9.38
N ASP A 289 12.47 -4.01 9.43
CA ASP A 289 12.80 -5.29 8.78
C ASP A 289 12.50 -5.33 7.27
N GLY A 290 12.66 -4.18 6.61
CA GLY A 290 12.32 -4.04 5.18
C GLY A 290 10.83 -4.17 4.85
N ASN A 291 9.95 -4.18 5.86
CA ASN A 291 8.52 -4.35 5.67
C ASN A 291 7.84 -3.01 5.35
N TYR A 292 7.58 -2.76 4.06
CA TYR A 292 6.89 -1.56 3.59
C TYR A 292 5.38 -1.56 3.89
N HIS A 293 4.78 -2.75 4.11
CA HIS A 293 3.36 -2.88 4.42
C HIS A 293 3.00 -2.17 5.74
N THR A 294 3.87 -2.27 6.73
CA THR A 294 3.66 -1.69 8.07
C THR A 294 4.44 -0.40 8.28
N ALA A 295 4.99 0.19 7.21
CA ALA A 295 5.77 1.41 7.31
C ALA A 295 4.93 2.58 7.86
N VAL A 296 5.47 3.28 8.85
CA VAL A 296 4.72 4.27 9.63
C VAL A 296 5.17 5.69 9.27
N PRO A 297 4.29 6.56 8.77
CA PRO A 297 4.59 7.97 8.57
C PRO A 297 5.08 8.64 9.84
N ILE A 298 6.08 9.51 9.69
CA ILE A 298 6.63 10.34 10.75
C ILE A 298 6.06 11.75 10.63
N VAL A 299 5.54 12.27 11.73
CA VAL A 299 5.07 13.66 11.88
C VAL A 299 5.82 14.30 13.04
N LEU A 300 6.12 15.60 12.94
CA LEU A 300 6.82 16.32 14.00
C LEU A 300 5.82 16.95 14.97
N SER A 301 6.06 16.81 16.28
CA SER A 301 5.17 17.32 17.33
C SER A 301 4.98 18.84 17.30
N THR A 302 5.93 19.57 16.70
CA THR A 302 5.97 21.04 16.64
C THR A 302 5.31 21.60 15.38
N THR A 303 4.77 20.75 14.51
CA THR A 303 4.21 21.14 13.21
C THR A 303 2.83 20.54 12.99
N GLY A 304 2.02 21.19 12.14
CA GLY A 304 0.73 20.63 11.74
C GLY A 304 0.87 19.27 11.06
N ARG A 305 -0.19 18.45 11.09
CA ARG A 305 -0.19 17.07 10.57
C ARG A 305 0.27 16.94 9.11
N HIS A 306 0.01 17.95 8.29
CA HIS A 306 0.39 17.96 6.88
C HIS A 306 1.78 18.56 6.61
N ALA A 307 2.42 19.17 7.62
CA ALA A 307 3.74 19.74 7.48
C ALA A 307 4.74 18.67 7.03
N GLY A 308 5.63 19.05 6.13
CA GLY A 308 6.69 18.15 5.71
C GLY A 308 7.93 18.27 6.56
N ILE A 309 8.82 17.33 6.32
CA ILE A 309 10.07 17.17 7.03
C ILE A 309 11.11 18.12 6.45
N ILE A 310 11.78 18.87 7.32
CA ILE A 310 12.98 19.65 6.96
C ILE A 310 14.23 18.90 7.42
N THR A 311 14.24 18.41 8.66
CA THR A 311 15.36 17.67 9.25
C THR A 311 14.83 16.48 10.05
N LEU A 312 15.47 15.32 9.90
CA LEU A 312 15.36 14.20 10.82
C LEU A 312 16.74 13.73 11.23
N GLN A 313 16.85 13.22 12.45
CA GLN A 313 18.07 12.65 12.97
C GLN A 313 17.75 11.39 13.79
N ASP A 314 18.61 10.40 13.68
CA ASP A 314 18.73 9.30 14.64
C ASP A 314 20.11 9.43 15.28
N ASN A 315 20.13 9.91 16.52
CA ASN A 315 21.38 10.13 17.25
C ASN A 315 22.05 8.81 17.66
N ALA A 316 21.29 7.74 17.88
CA ALA A 316 21.85 6.44 18.25
C ALA A 316 22.61 5.84 17.06
N SER A 317 22.02 5.97 15.88
CA SER A 317 22.54 5.43 14.61
C SER A 317 23.45 6.42 13.87
N LYS A 318 23.62 7.64 14.41
CA LYS A 318 24.38 8.75 13.81
C LYS A 318 23.95 9.06 12.37
N VAL A 319 22.64 8.99 12.11
CA VAL A 319 22.04 9.30 10.82
C VAL A 319 21.39 10.67 10.88
N THR A 320 21.58 11.48 9.84
CA THR A 320 20.87 12.75 9.68
C THR A 320 20.42 12.90 8.24
N MET A 321 19.20 13.38 8.04
CA MET A 321 18.75 13.88 6.75
C MET A 321 18.28 15.33 6.88
N LYS A 322 18.54 16.13 5.85
CA LYS A 322 18.06 17.51 5.74
C LYS A 322 17.60 17.81 4.31
N VAL A 323 16.43 18.42 4.18
CA VAL A 323 15.96 19.00 2.91
C VAL A 323 16.63 20.36 2.76
N THR A 324 17.43 20.53 1.71
CA THR A 324 18.21 21.75 1.45
C THR A 324 17.67 22.58 0.29
N GLY A 325 16.77 22.01 -0.52
CA GLY A 325 16.10 22.71 -1.61
C GLY A 325 14.87 21.96 -2.09
N ARG A 326 13.91 22.69 -2.67
CA ARG A 326 12.72 22.14 -3.34
C ARG A 326 12.40 23.00 -4.55
N THR A 327 12.03 22.35 -5.65
CA THR A 327 11.58 22.97 -6.90
C THR A 327 10.39 22.19 -7.45
N ALA A 328 9.83 22.65 -8.56
CA ALA A 328 8.82 21.93 -9.33
C ALA A 328 9.21 20.47 -9.64
N ASP A 329 10.50 20.25 -9.90
CA ASP A 329 11.01 19.01 -10.47
C ASP A 329 11.75 18.12 -9.49
N ALA A 330 12.14 18.64 -8.32
CA ALA A 330 12.88 17.89 -7.32
C ALA A 330 12.91 18.51 -5.93
N ALA A 331 13.06 17.67 -4.92
CA ALA A 331 13.64 18.03 -3.63
C ALA A 331 15.11 17.61 -3.56
N THR A 332 15.95 18.44 -2.95
CA THR A 332 17.35 18.14 -2.66
C THR A 332 17.47 17.75 -1.19
N VAL A 333 18.00 16.55 -0.93
CA VAL A 333 18.13 15.96 0.40
C VAL A 333 19.59 15.62 0.67
N THR A 334 20.18 16.22 1.69
CA THR A 334 21.51 15.82 2.19
C THR A 334 21.35 14.74 3.25
N VAL A 335 22.09 13.65 3.13
CA VAL A 335 22.11 12.52 4.07
C VAL A 335 23.52 12.34 4.61
N SER A 336 23.63 12.24 5.93
CA SER A 336 24.84 11.87 6.66
C SER A 336 24.63 10.51 7.31
N LEU A 337 25.50 9.55 7.01
CA LEU A 337 25.60 8.26 7.69
C LEU A 337 26.85 8.23 8.58
N ASP A 338 26.79 7.51 9.69
CA ASP A 338 27.89 7.38 10.66
C ASP A 338 28.44 8.73 11.18
N GLY A 339 27.62 9.79 11.17
CA GLY A 339 28.04 11.16 11.50
C GLY A 339 28.98 11.81 10.47
N LYS A 340 29.22 11.18 9.31
CA LYS A 340 30.07 11.73 8.25
C LYS A 340 29.27 12.67 7.37
N ALA A 341 29.80 13.88 7.18
CA ALA A 341 29.20 14.87 6.30
C ALA A 341 29.14 14.35 4.84
N PRO A 342 28.17 14.83 4.03
CA PRO A 342 28.13 14.55 2.60
C PRO A 342 29.43 15.01 1.93
N ALA A 343 30.09 14.12 1.19
CA ALA A 343 31.22 14.48 0.34
C ALA A 343 30.71 15.07 -0.99
N ALA A 344 31.53 15.90 -1.64
CA ALA A 344 31.27 16.34 -3.00
C ALA A 344 31.41 15.15 -3.97
N GLY A 345 30.39 14.89 -4.80
CA GLY A 345 30.42 13.80 -5.77
C GLY A 345 29.05 13.17 -6.02
N ALA A 346 29.05 12.04 -6.75
CA ALA A 346 27.84 11.28 -7.02
C ALA A 346 27.29 10.67 -5.72
N ALA A 347 25.98 10.78 -5.52
CA ALA A 347 25.32 10.31 -4.31
C ALA A 347 25.29 8.76 -4.27
N PRO A 348 26.00 8.12 -3.32
CA PRO A 348 26.14 6.67 -3.31
C PRO A 348 24.80 6.01 -2.95
N SER A 349 24.23 5.30 -3.91
CA SER A 349 23.00 4.52 -3.74
C SER A 349 22.95 3.35 -4.68
N VAL A 350 22.12 2.36 -4.34
CA VAL A 350 21.79 1.20 -5.18
C VAL A 350 20.29 1.14 -5.44
N ALA A 351 19.89 0.54 -6.55
CA ALA A 351 18.47 0.26 -6.78
C ALA A 351 18.00 -0.78 -5.77
N VAL A 352 16.79 -0.61 -5.27
CA VAL A 352 16.08 -1.66 -4.55
C VAL A 352 15.20 -2.35 -5.57
N ALA A 353 15.32 -3.67 -5.67
CA ALA A 353 14.41 -4.44 -6.50
C ALA A 353 12.97 -4.18 -6.00
N PRO A 354 11.98 -4.07 -6.90
CA PRO A 354 10.60 -4.10 -6.47
C PRO A 354 10.40 -5.28 -5.53
N GLU A 355 9.64 -5.07 -4.46
CA GLU A 355 9.15 -6.19 -3.67
C GLU A 355 8.53 -7.18 -4.66
N GLU A 356 8.98 -8.45 -4.64
CA GLU A 356 8.34 -9.44 -5.50
C GLU A 356 6.84 -9.33 -5.19
N THR A 357 6.06 -8.95 -6.21
CA THR A 357 4.60 -8.96 -6.08
C THR A 357 4.31 -10.34 -5.58
N ALA A 358 3.74 -10.42 -4.39
CA ALA A 358 3.60 -11.69 -3.73
C ALA A 358 2.48 -12.46 -4.45
N GLU A 359 2.82 -13.02 -5.61
CA GLU A 359 2.08 -14.05 -6.34
C GLU A 359 2.02 -15.36 -5.53
N GLY A 360 2.61 -15.36 -4.33
CA GLY A 360 2.64 -16.47 -3.39
C GLY A 360 2.44 -16.09 -1.92
N VAL A 361 1.91 -14.91 -1.55
CA VAL A 361 1.23 -14.90 -0.24
C VAL A 361 0.06 -15.85 -0.42
N ALA A 362 0.02 -16.94 0.34
CA ALA A 362 -1.22 -17.69 0.53
C ALA A 362 -2.30 -16.62 0.70
N ALA A 363 -3.34 -16.66 -0.14
CA ALA A 363 -4.43 -15.71 -0.07
C ALA A 363 -4.74 -15.54 1.42
N LEU A 364 -4.55 -14.32 1.96
CA LEU A 364 -5.00 -14.06 3.31
C LEU A 364 -6.41 -14.63 3.34
N GLU A 365 -6.64 -15.58 4.25
CA GLU A 365 -7.94 -16.20 4.36
C GLU A 365 -8.93 -15.04 4.42
N VAL A 366 -9.87 -15.00 3.46
CA VAL A 366 -10.73 -13.83 3.28
C VAL A 366 -11.67 -13.81 4.47
N THR A 367 -11.23 -13.20 5.56
CA THR A 367 -12.04 -12.98 6.73
C THR A 367 -12.84 -11.71 6.47
N ASP A 368 -14.16 -11.81 6.53
CA ASP A 368 -15.01 -10.63 6.57
C ASP A 368 -14.50 -9.72 7.70
N PRO A 369 -14.46 -8.40 7.49
CA PRO A 369 -13.94 -7.51 8.51
C PRO A 369 -14.79 -7.65 9.77
N ALA A 370 -14.13 -7.84 10.92
CA ALA A 370 -14.81 -7.72 12.20
C ALA A 370 -15.41 -6.31 12.25
N VAL A 371 -16.70 -6.20 12.58
CA VAL A 371 -17.36 -4.90 12.75
C VAL A 371 -16.96 -4.37 14.13
N PRO A 372 -16.17 -3.27 14.23
CA PRO A 372 -15.93 -2.64 15.53
C PRO A 372 -17.24 -2.43 16.32
N THR A 373 -17.21 -2.62 17.63
CA THR A 373 -18.42 -2.49 18.46
C THR A 373 -18.65 -1.06 18.95
N SER A 374 -17.68 -0.17 18.78
CA SER A 374 -17.75 1.24 19.18
C SER A 374 -16.74 2.11 18.42
N PRO A 375 -16.91 3.45 18.41
CA PRO A 375 -15.90 4.38 17.90
C PRO A 375 -14.55 4.30 18.63
N THR A 376 -14.53 3.80 19.87
CA THR A 376 -13.30 3.57 20.65
C THR A 376 -12.60 2.27 20.30
N ASP A 377 -13.30 1.33 19.64
CA ASP A 377 -12.69 0.12 19.05
C ASP A 377 -12.03 0.42 17.68
N LEU A 378 -12.03 1.69 17.25
CA LEU A 378 -11.26 2.17 16.09
C LEU A 378 -9.76 2.37 16.42
N ASP A 379 -9.31 1.97 17.61
CA ASP A 379 -7.90 2.00 18.01
C ASP A 379 -7.16 0.73 17.58
N GLU A 380 -6.15 0.81 16.72
CA GLU A 380 -4.79 1.23 17.10
C GLU A 380 -4.47 2.76 17.09
N SER A 381 -5.10 3.54 17.97
CA SER A 381 -4.81 4.95 18.39
C SER A 381 -5.23 6.12 17.48
N GLY A 382 -6.28 5.99 16.66
CA GLY A 382 -6.66 7.01 15.68
C GLY A 382 -8.13 7.38 15.60
N THR A 383 -8.66 7.99 16.65
CA THR A 383 -9.99 8.63 16.59
C THR A 383 -9.98 9.81 15.61
N ASP A 384 -10.61 9.67 14.45
CA ASP A 384 -11.01 10.79 13.62
C ASP A 384 -12.52 11.01 13.78
N SER A 385 -12.88 12.22 14.20
CA SER A 385 -14.25 12.70 14.17
C SER A 385 -14.56 13.10 12.73
N ALA A 386 -15.57 12.47 12.14
CA ALA A 386 -16.44 13.00 11.10
C ALA A 386 -15.80 14.03 10.14
N HIS A 387 -15.35 13.57 8.97
CA HIS A 387 -15.32 14.45 7.80
C HIS A 387 -16.76 14.63 7.29
N GLU A 388 -17.51 15.53 7.94
CA GLU A 388 -18.63 16.22 7.29
C GLU A 388 -18.06 17.19 6.27
N HIS A 389 -18.32 16.92 4.99
CA HIS A 389 -18.13 17.91 3.94
C HIS A 389 -19.25 18.94 4.09
N GLY A 390 -19.00 19.99 4.86
CA GLY A 390 -19.86 21.18 4.89
C GLY A 390 -19.82 21.83 3.51
N THR A 391 -20.92 21.70 2.76
CA THR A 391 -21.19 22.48 1.55
C THR A 391 -21.13 23.96 1.91
N GLN A 392 -20.21 24.72 1.29
CA GLN A 392 -20.23 26.18 1.36
C GLN A 392 -21.48 26.69 0.66
N GLY A 393 -22.47 27.12 1.44
CA GLY A 393 -23.53 28.01 0.98
C GLY A 393 -23.09 29.44 1.21
N GLU A 394 -23.02 30.23 0.13
CA GLU A 394 -22.89 31.67 0.19
C GLU A 394 -24.07 32.30 0.97
N ALA A 395 -23.76 33.10 1.99
CA ALA A 395 -24.64 34.18 2.43
C ALA A 395 -23.84 35.26 3.20
N GLY A 396 -23.81 36.46 2.63
CA GLY A 396 -24.03 37.72 3.38
C GLY A 396 -22.92 38.23 4.30
N GLN A 397 -22.38 39.40 3.93
CA GLN A 397 -21.59 40.30 4.79
C GLN A 397 -22.29 40.63 6.12
N GLY A 398 -21.51 40.74 7.21
CA GLY A 398 -21.89 41.59 8.36
C GLY A 398 -21.40 41.14 9.74
N ALA A 399 -20.40 41.87 10.26
CA ALA A 399 -20.11 42.14 11.69
C ALA A 399 -19.48 41.04 12.59
N THR A 400 -18.25 41.33 13.03
CA THR A 400 -17.63 40.88 14.30
C THR A 400 -18.00 41.85 15.46
N PRO A 401 -17.67 41.55 16.74
CA PRO A 401 -17.97 40.35 17.52
C PRO A 401 -18.59 40.73 18.89
N SER A 402 -19.15 39.78 19.65
CA SER A 402 -19.22 39.95 21.12
C SER A 402 -19.14 38.63 21.85
N SER A 403 -18.23 38.64 22.82
CA SER A 403 -17.86 37.63 23.80
C SER A 403 -19.00 37.27 24.74
N THR A 404 -19.14 35.98 25.08
CA THR A 404 -19.53 35.57 26.44
C THR A 404 -18.94 34.19 26.74
N GLU A 405 -17.89 34.19 27.58
CA GLU A 405 -17.48 33.03 28.38
C GLU A 405 -18.57 32.68 29.39
N ILE A 406 -18.86 31.40 29.66
CA ILE A 406 -18.92 30.77 31.01
C ILE A 406 -18.75 29.22 30.86
N PRO A 407 -18.45 28.41 31.90
CA PRO A 407 -17.12 27.92 32.24
C PRO A 407 -16.96 26.38 32.20
N SER A 408 -15.70 25.96 32.23
CA SER A 408 -15.22 24.58 32.34
C SER A 408 -15.57 23.93 33.70
N ALA A 409 -16.13 22.72 33.66
CA ALA A 409 -16.29 21.85 34.83
C ALA A 409 -15.16 20.80 34.89
N LYS A 410 -14.57 20.68 36.08
CA LYS A 410 -13.38 19.91 36.43
C LYS A 410 -13.52 18.39 36.28
N ALA A 411 -12.36 17.81 35.96
CA ALA A 411 -12.00 16.40 36.02
C ALA A 411 -12.26 15.74 37.38
N GLY A 412 -12.67 14.47 37.32
CA GLY A 412 -12.58 13.51 38.42
C GLY A 412 -11.53 12.45 38.11
N SER A 413 -10.54 12.31 39.00
CA SER A 413 -9.55 11.24 39.02
C SER A 413 -10.18 9.86 39.23
N ALA A 414 -9.64 8.83 38.58
CA ALA A 414 -9.68 7.46 39.07
C ALA A 414 -8.28 6.82 38.97
N MET A 415 -7.87 6.25 40.10
CA MET A 415 -6.59 5.56 40.35
C MET A 415 -6.46 4.26 39.54
N GLY A 416 -5.21 3.94 39.19
CA GLY A 416 -4.86 2.77 38.38
C GLY A 416 -4.77 1.44 39.14
N LEU A 417 -4.69 0.37 38.36
CA LEU A 417 -4.13 -0.95 38.70
C LEU A 417 -3.58 -1.61 37.40
N PRO A 418 -2.61 -2.54 37.52
CA PRO A 418 -1.56 -2.76 36.51
C PRO A 418 -1.92 -3.79 35.43
N GLY A 419 -1.16 -3.69 34.33
CA GLY A 419 -1.36 -4.40 33.08
C GLY A 419 -1.29 -5.93 33.16
N ARG A 420 -2.00 -6.53 32.20
CA ARG A 420 -1.79 -7.91 31.77
C ARG A 420 -1.68 -7.92 30.26
N ASN A 421 -0.45 -8.17 29.80
CA ASN A 421 -0.12 -8.57 28.45
C ASN A 421 -0.90 -9.84 28.09
N LEU A 422 -1.59 -9.83 26.96
CA LEU A 422 -2.02 -11.03 26.25
C LEU A 422 -1.70 -10.86 24.77
N ALA A 423 -0.54 -11.40 24.38
CA ALA A 423 -0.29 -11.87 23.03
C ALA A 423 0.04 -13.36 23.15
N SER A 424 -0.68 -14.22 22.42
CA SER A 424 -0.19 -15.52 21.93
C SER A 424 -1.31 -16.31 21.26
N THR A 425 -1.25 -16.40 19.93
CA THR A 425 -1.44 -17.67 19.20
C THR A 425 -0.21 -17.75 18.27
N GLY A 426 0.74 -18.67 18.39
CA GLY A 426 0.69 -20.04 18.90
C GLY A 426 0.76 -21.01 17.74
N SER A 427 1.92 -21.05 17.06
CA SER A 427 2.33 -22.11 16.14
C SER A 427 3.24 -23.03 16.95
N ASP A 428 2.82 -24.27 17.22
CA ASP A 428 3.69 -25.30 17.77
C ASP A 428 3.88 -26.43 16.75
N GLY A 429 5.06 -26.43 16.13
CA GLY A 429 5.63 -27.59 15.47
C GLY A 429 6.23 -28.50 16.54
N THR A 430 5.71 -29.71 16.65
CA THR A 430 6.21 -30.74 17.57
C THR A 430 7.53 -31.30 17.06
N VAL A 431 8.64 -30.96 17.73
CA VAL A 431 9.91 -31.69 17.64
C VAL A 431 10.01 -32.61 18.84
N LEU A 432 9.94 -33.92 18.60
CA LEU A 432 10.21 -34.96 19.59
C LEU A 432 11.69 -34.97 19.94
N THR A 433 12.04 -34.67 21.19
CA THR A 433 13.33 -35.00 21.80
C THR A 433 13.20 -36.33 22.53
N LEU A 434 13.89 -37.36 22.01
CA LEU A 434 13.98 -38.67 22.64
C LEU A 434 15.11 -38.64 23.69
N THR A 435 14.76 -38.91 24.95
CA THR A 435 15.68 -39.03 26.07
C THR A 435 16.45 -40.35 26.02
N ALA A 436 17.76 -40.25 26.31
CA ALA A 436 18.67 -41.37 26.45
C ALA A 436 18.50 -42.08 27.81
N VAL A 437 18.38 -43.41 27.79
CA VAL A 437 18.72 -44.30 28.92
C VAL A 437 19.47 -45.50 28.33
N GLY A 438 20.60 -45.85 28.96
CA GLY A 438 21.62 -46.75 28.42
C GLY A 438 21.27 -48.23 28.37
N GLY A 439 22.09 -48.96 27.62
CA GLY A 439 22.11 -50.42 27.54
C GLY A 439 23.19 -50.90 26.58
N THR A 440 24.00 -51.84 27.05
CA THR A 440 25.36 -52.19 26.63
C THR A 440 25.45 -53.17 25.44
N VAL A 441 26.59 -53.11 24.72
CA VAL A 441 27.27 -54.18 23.94
C VAL A 441 26.55 -54.80 22.72
N LEU A 442 27.10 -54.60 21.51
CA LEU A 442 27.83 -55.64 20.76
C LEU A 442 28.53 -55.08 19.49
N LEU A 443 29.77 -55.51 19.30
CA LEU A 443 30.64 -55.29 18.14
C LEU A 443 30.17 -56.11 16.92
N LEU A 444 30.68 -55.69 15.74
CA LEU A 444 30.81 -56.34 14.41
C LEU A 444 30.31 -55.33 13.36
N GLY A 445 31.12 -54.70 12.50
CA GLY A 445 32.20 -55.24 11.68
C GLY A 445 31.67 -55.44 10.25
N GLY A 446 32.10 -54.63 9.27
CA GLY A 446 31.81 -54.90 7.86
C GLY A 446 31.78 -53.68 6.94
N ALA A 447 32.90 -53.44 6.24
CA ALA A 447 33.00 -52.61 5.05
C ALA A 447 32.43 -53.31 3.80
N PHE A 448 32.18 -52.54 2.72
CA PHE A 448 32.19 -52.83 1.26
C PHE A 448 31.09 -51.98 0.59
N ALA A 449 31.36 -50.90 -0.15
CA ALA A 449 32.02 -50.75 -1.45
C ALA A 449 31.19 -51.25 -2.67
N GLY A 450 30.94 -50.31 -3.60
CA GLY A 450 30.59 -50.55 -5.01
C GLY A 450 29.15 -51.01 -5.26
N THR A 451 28.45 -50.65 -6.34
CA THR A 451 28.85 -50.08 -7.64
C THR A 451 27.58 -49.63 -8.37
N ARG A 452 27.75 -48.64 -9.24
CA ARG A 452 26.79 -48.25 -10.29
C ARG A 452 26.39 -49.45 -11.17
N TYR A 453 25.13 -49.47 -11.63
CA TYR A 453 24.83 -50.02 -12.95
C TYR A 453 23.73 -49.23 -13.65
N THR A 454 24.10 -48.69 -14.81
CA THR A 454 23.24 -48.14 -15.85
C THR A 454 22.76 -49.26 -16.77
N ARG A 455 21.53 -49.16 -17.30
CA ARG A 455 21.10 -49.59 -18.65
C ARG A 455 19.59 -49.35 -18.77
N SER A 456 19.14 -48.38 -19.58
CA SER A 456 19.00 -48.37 -21.05
C SER A 456 17.69 -49.01 -21.55
N ARG A 457 16.83 -48.14 -22.11
CA ARG A 457 16.00 -48.27 -23.32
C ARG A 457 15.38 -49.64 -23.65
N ARG A 458 14.06 -49.63 -23.87
CA ARG A 458 13.47 -49.85 -25.20
C ARG A 458 12.03 -49.33 -25.33
N ARG A 459 11.78 -48.84 -26.54
CA ARG A 459 10.54 -48.30 -27.13
C ARG A 459 9.66 -49.44 -27.71
N ALA A 460 8.46 -49.02 -28.14
CA ALA A 460 7.48 -49.64 -29.07
C ALA A 460 6.36 -50.44 -28.37
N SER A 461 5.08 -50.37 -28.74
CA SER A 461 4.34 -49.68 -29.81
C SER A 461 2.82 -49.81 -29.55
N GLN A 462 2.05 -48.77 -29.88
CA GLN A 462 0.78 -48.74 -30.64
C GLN A 462 -0.21 -49.94 -30.65
N GLY A 463 -1.49 -49.55 -30.65
CA GLY A 463 -2.72 -50.31 -30.92
C GLY A 463 -3.74 -49.99 -29.82
N HIS A 464 -4.88 -49.33 -30.01
CA HIS A 464 -5.72 -49.03 -31.16
C HIS A 464 -6.38 -47.65 -31.00
#